data_AF-A0A536WCZ3-F1
#
_entry.id   AF-A0A536WCZ3-F1
#
_cell.length_a   1.000
_cell.length_b   1.000
_cell.length_c   1.000
_cell.angle_alpha   90.00
_cell.angle_beta   90.00
_cell.angle_gamma   90.00
#
_symmetry.space_group_name_H-M   'P 1'
#
loop_
_entity.id
_entity.type
_entity.pdbx_description
1 polymer ?
#
loop_
_entity_poly.entity_id
_entity_poly.type
_entity_poly.pdbx_seq_one_letter_code
_entity_poly.pdbx_strand_id
1 'polypeptide(L)'
;MAAAPHPHRRSSPRSHPMSRCSRPVIATASAIQTRDRCPLRGCRHPNVSHRLRGRADVRLRTRRDVGSPSRTRRRSSLLARHAAARGTATARLTPRGEPHYALAVRRSIEILFAACVGVALISPAAAQAPPQATAAEWKLSTALGPAYPQGRAGVIWGRLIRERSGGRLNVIVFPGATLVQRDPAREFGALRDGAIDLAVGSATSWAAQVVELNLIALPWLVRDFDALDLLLHGEVAMRLSAAVLAAGVLPLAWTGDGFRELATRREVQLPADLTGLSLRVPSSPLLLETLQALGATPVSMNAADALTAQRRGTLDGEEISVAAYGTSRVYTAGFARLLVWQAHADALLFAINRAVWNRLSGADRELVLQAARDAAQQATAMARKLSDTAALAEFSRQGATVTRLTPSGKQRFRDAARTVYDRWAAIIGSDLVRAAEAAVAAPPQGK
;
A
#
# COMPACT_ATOMS: atom_id res chain seq x y z
N MET A 1 38.36 57.23 20.22
CA MET A 1 38.61 57.43 18.77
C MET A 1 37.39 56.87 18.05
N ALA A 2 36.34 57.68 17.90
CA ALA A 2 36.02 58.52 16.71
C ALA A 2 35.45 57.67 15.57
N ALA A 3 34.31 57.96 14.93
CA ALA A 3 33.25 58.96 15.06
C ALA A 3 32.06 58.49 14.19
N ALA A 4 30.82 58.82 14.58
CA ALA A 4 29.66 58.87 13.66
C ALA A 4 29.68 60.23 12.90
N PRO A 5 28.95 60.47 11.78
CA PRO A 5 27.47 60.59 11.80
C PRO A 5 26.68 60.31 10.47
N HIS A 6 25.49 59.70 10.59
CA HIS A 6 24.12 60.22 10.24
C HIS A 6 23.76 60.96 8.89
N PRO A 7 22.47 61.24 8.56
CA PRO A 7 21.73 60.64 7.42
C PRO A 7 20.99 61.65 6.47
N HIS A 8 20.29 61.17 5.43
CA HIS A 8 19.22 61.90 4.70
C HIS A 8 18.08 60.91 4.34
N ARG A 9 16.80 61.01 4.76
CA ARG A 9 15.69 62.00 4.73
C ARG A 9 14.89 62.11 3.40
N ARG A 10 13.59 61.77 3.54
CA ARG A 10 12.36 62.30 2.90
C ARG A 10 12.10 61.87 1.45
N SER A 11 10.90 61.38 1.08
CA SER A 11 9.63 62.13 1.18
C SER A 11 8.42 61.26 0.80
N SER A 12 7.29 61.48 1.47
CA SER A 12 5.95 61.20 0.95
C SER A 12 5.27 62.53 0.60
N PRO A 13 4.31 62.51 -0.33
CA PRO A 13 3.05 63.23 -0.15
C PRO A 13 1.85 62.26 -0.37
N ARG A 14 0.89 62.18 0.57
CA ARG A 14 -0.35 63.00 0.66
C ARG A 14 -1.40 62.64 -0.40
N SER A 15 -2.52 62.01 0.02
CA SER A 15 -3.88 62.61 0.18
C SER A 15 -4.63 62.74 -1.16
N HIS A 16 -5.89 62.35 -1.37
CA HIS A 16 -7.08 62.33 -0.51
C HIS A 16 -8.24 61.54 -1.19
N PRO A 17 -9.39 61.35 -0.51
CA PRO A 17 -10.48 60.44 -0.86
C PRO A 17 -11.68 61.12 -1.55
N MET A 18 -12.56 60.35 -2.19
CA MET A 18 -13.98 60.66 -2.38
C MET A 18 -14.75 59.32 -2.34
N SER A 19 -15.63 59.00 -1.39
CA SER A 19 -16.85 59.65 -0.91
C SER A 19 -18.05 59.57 -1.87
N ARG A 20 -18.92 58.60 -1.56
CA ARG A 20 -20.39 58.67 -1.48
C ARG A 20 -21.25 58.54 -2.75
N CYS A 21 -22.47 58.08 -2.44
CA CYS A 21 -23.74 58.13 -3.18
C CYS A 21 -23.99 56.94 -4.12
N SER A 22 -25.10 56.20 -4.09
CA SER A 22 -26.36 56.30 -3.34
C SER A 22 -27.14 54.99 -3.51
N ARG A 23 -27.75 54.47 -2.44
CA ARG A 23 -29.11 53.89 -2.49
C ARG A 23 -30.08 55.07 -2.59
N PRO A 24 -31.31 54.98 -3.17
CA PRO A 24 -32.33 54.10 -2.57
C PRO A 24 -33.60 53.72 -3.42
N VAL A 25 -34.51 52.99 -2.76
CA VAL A 25 -36.01 53.04 -2.82
C VAL A 25 -36.81 52.26 -3.90
N ILE A 26 -37.46 51.17 -3.41
CA ILE A 26 -38.91 50.85 -3.33
C ILE A 26 -39.86 51.17 -4.50
N ALA A 27 -40.61 50.14 -4.95
CA ALA A 27 -42.08 50.16 -5.22
C ALA A 27 -42.59 48.70 -5.38
N THR A 28 -43.27 48.07 -4.40
CA THR A 28 -44.74 47.91 -4.25
C THR A 28 -45.59 47.85 -5.52
N ALA A 29 -46.32 46.74 -5.75
CA ALA A 29 -47.80 46.68 -5.71
C ALA A 29 -48.38 45.30 -6.16
N SER A 30 -49.31 44.79 -5.34
CA SER A 30 -50.55 44.00 -5.61
C SER A 30 -50.54 42.84 -6.60
N ALA A 31 -50.81 41.59 -6.18
CA ALA A 31 -52.09 41.02 -5.71
C ALA A 31 -53.14 40.82 -6.81
N ILE A 32 -53.37 39.56 -7.24
CA ILE A 32 -54.69 39.04 -7.63
C ILE A 32 -54.83 37.59 -7.14
N GLN A 33 -55.93 37.39 -6.40
CA GLN A 33 -56.48 36.13 -5.93
C GLN A 33 -56.98 35.24 -7.07
N THR A 34 -56.94 33.92 -6.89
CA THR A 34 -58.10 33.00 -6.75
C THR A 34 -57.58 31.55 -6.83
N ARG A 35 -57.82 30.69 -5.82
CA ARG A 35 -58.94 29.72 -5.75
C ARG A 35 -59.05 28.93 -7.07
N ASP A 36 -58.87 27.60 -7.13
CA ASP A 36 -59.58 26.61 -6.33
C ASP A 36 -58.93 25.22 -6.24
N ARG A 37 -59.29 24.58 -5.12
CA ARG A 37 -59.45 23.16 -4.79
C ARG A 37 -59.40 22.12 -5.95
N CYS A 38 -58.55 21.10 -5.75
CA CYS A 38 -58.83 19.64 -5.66
C CYS A 38 -60.27 19.12 -5.96
N PRO A 39 -60.54 17.81 -6.23
CA PRO A 39 -59.63 16.64 -6.37
C PRO A 39 -60.10 15.48 -7.32
N LEU A 40 -59.33 14.37 -7.32
CA LEU A 40 -59.73 12.93 -7.44
C LEU A 40 -60.08 12.23 -8.79
N ARG A 41 -59.60 10.97 -8.86
CA ARG A 41 -59.96 9.80 -9.71
C ARG A 41 -59.46 9.88 -11.16
N GLY A 42 -58.83 8.89 -11.78
CA GLY A 42 -58.86 7.43 -11.62
C GLY A 42 -59.07 6.82 -13.02
N CYS A 43 -58.40 5.71 -13.34
CA CYS A 43 -58.49 4.81 -14.53
C CYS A 43 -57.15 4.71 -15.28
N ARG A 44 -56.42 3.59 -15.23
CA ARG A 44 -56.63 2.23 -15.79
C ARG A 44 -55.70 2.02 -16.99
N HIS A 45 -54.84 1.02 -16.84
CA HIS A 45 -54.07 0.35 -17.89
C HIS A 45 -54.92 -0.08 -19.10
N PRO A 46 -54.29 -0.23 -20.28
CA PRO A 46 -54.61 -1.30 -21.19
C PRO A 46 -53.53 -2.39 -21.16
N ASN A 47 -53.99 -3.61 -20.89
CA ASN A 47 -53.33 -4.86 -21.27
C ASN A 47 -53.19 -4.92 -22.79
N VAL A 48 -52.02 -5.33 -23.27
CA VAL A 48 -51.89 -5.97 -24.58
C VAL A 48 -51.30 -7.36 -24.36
N SER A 49 -52.18 -8.34 -24.43
CA SER A 49 -51.90 -9.76 -24.51
C SER A 49 -51.66 -10.15 -25.97
N HIS A 50 -50.51 -10.75 -26.30
CA HIS A 50 -50.37 -11.58 -27.49
C HIS A 50 -49.97 -13.01 -27.12
N ARG A 51 -50.81 -13.93 -27.59
CA ARG A 51 -50.71 -15.38 -27.46
C ARG A 51 -49.55 -15.96 -28.25
N LEU A 52 -48.96 -16.97 -27.63
CA LEU A 52 -48.14 -18.05 -28.15
C LEU A 52 -48.71 -18.72 -29.41
N ARG A 53 -47.84 -19.02 -30.38
CA ARG A 53 -47.84 -20.21 -31.25
C ARG A 53 -46.47 -20.33 -31.93
N GLY A 54 -45.85 -21.51 -31.87
CA GLY A 54 -44.66 -21.82 -32.67
C GLY A 54 -43.74 -22.87 -32.04
N ARG A 55 -44.19 -24.13 -32.02
CA ARG A 55 -43.33 -25.31 -31.80
C ARG A 55 -42.39 -25.48 -32.99
N ALA A 56 -41.12 -25.76 -32.73
CA ALA A 56 -40.27 -26.55 -33.62
C ALA A 56 -39.25 -27.32 -32.78
N ASP A 57 -39.45 -28.62 -32.72
CA ASP A 57 -38.53 -29.64 -32.22
C ASP A 57 -37.23 -29.62 -33.03
N VAL A 58 -36.08 -29.60 -32.34
CA VAL A 58 -34.82 -30.10 -32.92
C VAL A 58 -34.31 -31.22 -32.02
N ARG A 59 -34.48 -32.44 -32.53
CA ARG A 59 -34.07 -33.70 -31.92
C ARG A 59 -32.55 -33.83 -31.90
N LEU A 60 -32.06 -34.28 -30.76
CA LEU A 60 -30.81 -35.01 -30.59
C LEU A 60 -30.73 -36.17 -31.61
N ARG A 61 -29.59 -36.25 -32.32
CA ARG A 61 -29.17 -37.45 -33.03
C ARG A 61 -27.80 -37.87 -32.55
N THR A 62 -27.80 -38.81 -31.61
CA THR A 62 -26.71 -39.76 -31.41
C THR A 62 -26.76 -40.78 -32.54
N ARG A 63 -25.61 -41.11 -33.14
CA ARG A 63 -25.44 -42.37 -33.87
C ARG A 63 -24.07 -42.96 -33.57
N ARG A 64 -24.12 -44.17 -33.02
CA ARG A 64 -23.03 -45.13 -32.83
C ARG A 64 -22.57 -45.73 -34.16
N ASP A 65 -21.28 -46.05 -34.17
CA ASP A 65 -20.58 -47.23 -34.71
C ASP A 65 -21.07 -47.89 -36.00
N VAL A 66 -20.13 -48.01 -36.96
CA VAL A 66 -19.82 -49.28 -37.65
C VAL A 66 -18.33 -49.31 -38.05
N GLY A 67 -17.59 -50.31 -37.56
CA GLY A 67 -16.73 -51.13 -38.44
C GLY A 67 -15.24 -50.83 -38.58
N SER A 68 -14.45 -51.27 -37.61
CA SER A 68 -13.15 -51.99 -37.84
C SER A 68 -13.42 -53.28 -38.66
N PRO A 69 -12.51 -53.92 -39.44
CA PRO A 69 -11.16 -54.33 -39.01
C PRO A 69 -10.12 -54.34 -40.19
N SER A 70 -8.85 -54.71 -40.11
CA SER A 70 -8.12 -55.67 -39.30
C SER A 70 -6.60 -55.55 -39.62
N ARG A 71 -5.76 -55.93 -38.65
CA ARG A 71 -4.60 -56.85 -38.77
C ARG A 71 -3.47 -56.48 -39.78
N THR A 72 -2.18 -56.60 -39.47
CA THR A 72 -1.48 -57.60 -38.65
C THR A 72 0.04 -57.32 -38.60
N ARG A 73 0.67 -57.79 -37.51
CA ARG A 73 2.03 -58.40 -37.42
C ARG A 73 3.22 -57.44 -37.60
N ARG A 74 4.28 -57.47 -36.78
CA ARG A 74 5.02 -58.57 -36.11
C ARG A 74 5.87 -57.90 -34.99
N ARG A 75 5.84 -58.30 -33.69
CA ARG A 75 6.72 -59.31 -33.02
C ARG A 75 8.08 -59.45 -33.72
N SER A 76 9.26 -59.34 -33.09
CA SER A 76 9.83 -60.15 -31.98
C SER A 76 11.25 -59.56 -31.74
N SER A 77 11.78 -59.28 -30.54
CA SER A 77 12.19 -60.18 -29.44
C SER A 77 13.70 -60.46 -29.42
N LEU A 78 14.33 -60.25 -28.24
CA LEU A 78 15.35 -61.12 -27.60
C LEU A 78 16.77 -61.11 -28.24
N LEU A 79 17.90 -61.30 -27.56
CA LEU A 79 18.33 -61.60 -26.18
C LEU A 79 19.86 -61.38 -26.18
N ALA A 80 20.49 -60.99 -25.07
CA ALA A 80 21.36 -61.86 -24.22
C ALA A 80 22.50 -60.95 -23.71
N ARG A 81 23.12 -61.03 -22.53
CA ARG A 81 23.12 -61.81 -21.28
C ARG A 81 24.00 -60.94 -20.34
N HIS A 82 23.77 -60.83 -19.04
CA HIS A 82 24.28 -61.79 -18.05
C HIS A 82 23.65 -61.57 -16.67
N ALA A 83 23.44 -62.69 -15.99
CA ALA A 83 22.88 -62.88 -14.66
C ALA A 83 23.90 -62.48 -13.56
N ALA A 84 23.41 -61.87 -12.48
CA ALA A 84 23.24 -62.45 -11.14
C ALA A 84 24.53 -62.59 -10.29
N ALA A 85 24.58 -61.86 -9.17
CA ALA A 85 24.90 -62.43 -7.85
C ALA A 85 24.63 -61.38 -6.74
N ARG A 86 23.97 -61.83 -5.68
CA ARG A 86 23.79 -61.12 -4.40
C ARG A 86 25.09 -61.22 -3.60
N GLY A 87 25.42 -60.20 -2.82
CA GLY A 87 26.52 -60.27 -1.86
C GLY A 87 26.66 -58.99 -1.04
N THR A 88 26.17 -59.04 0.18
CA THR A 88 26.42 -58.08 1.27
C THR A 88 27.92 -57.92 1.54
N ALA A 89 28.44 -56.70 1.57
CA ALA A 89 29.77 -56.42 2.14
C ALA A 89 29.83 -55.01 2.72
N THR A 90 29.87 -54.98 4.06
CA THR A 90 30.24 -53.84 4.90
C THR A 90 31.66 -53.37 4.59
N ALA A 91 31.84 -52.09 4.26
CA ALA A 91 33.16 -51.47 4.18
C ALA A 91 33.68 -51.24 5.61
N ARG A 92 34.72 -52.00 5.98
CA ARG A 92 35.42 -51.93 7.26
C ARG A 92 36.81 -51.36 6.98
N LEU A 93 37.13 -50.22 7.60
CA LEU A 93 38.46 -49.60 7.58
C LEU A 93 39.46 -50.53 8.29
N THR A 94 40.59 -50.79 7.63
CA THR A 94 41.71 -51.57 8.16
C THR A 94 42.61 -50.73 9.06
N PRO A 95 43.05 -51.23 10.23
CA PRO A 95 44.08 -50.60 11.03
C PRO A 95 45.48 -51.18 10.74
N ARG A 96 46.49 -50.31 10.74
CA ARG A 96 47.93 -50.59 10.95
C ARG A 96 48.34 -49.53 11.99
N GLY A 97 48.99 -49.78 13.12
CA GLY A 97 49.77 -50.89 13.65
C GLY A 97 50.82 -50.21 14.53
N GLU A 98 50.68 -50.29 15.86
CA GLU A 98 51.67 -49.78 16.82
C GLU A 98 52.82 -50.77 17.00
N PRO A 99 53.99 -50.29 17.48
CA PRO A 99 54.78 -51.08 18.40
C PRO A 99 54.97 -50.42 19.77
N HIS A 100 54.98 -51.30 20.75
CA HIS A 100 55.08 -51.14 22.19
C HIS A 100 56.44 -50.59 22.68
N TYR A 101 56.40 -49.72 23.69
CA TYR A 101 57.35 -49.75 24.81
C TYR A 101 56.61 -49.46 26.13
N ALA A 102 56.38 -50.52 26.89
CA ALA A 102 56.13 -50.45 28.33
C ALA A 102 57.45 -50.04 29.05
N LEU A 103 57.57 -49.68 30.33
CA LEU A 103 56.87 -50.05 31.56
C LEU A 103 57.55 -49.22 32.68
N ALA A 104 56.78 -48.71 33.67
CA ALA A 104 57.21 -48.26 35.01
C ALA A 104 58.31 -47.15 35.11
N VAL A 105 58.16 -46.08 35.91
CA VAL A 105 58.37 -46.10 37.36
C VAL A 105 57.54 -45.00 38.02
N ARG A 106 56.69 -45.40 38.97
CA ARG A 106 56.11 -44.56 40.03
C ARG A 106 57.21 -44.26 41.06
N ARG A 107 57.39 -42.98 41.44
CA ARG A 107 57.50 -42.45 42.83
C ARG A 107 58.28 -41.12 42.89
N SER A 108 57.84 -40.26 43.82
CA SER A 108 58.53 -39.07 44.37
C SER A 108 58.39 -37.82 43.49
N ILE A 109 58.02 -36.61 43.92
CA ILE A 109 58.31 -35.84 45.14
C ILE A 109 57.22 -34.74 45.29
N GLU A 110 56.53 -34.70 46.43
CA GLU A 110 55.94 -33.47 46.96
C GLU A 110 57.06 -32.52 47.41
N ILE A 111 56.79 -31.20 47.41
CA ILE A 111 57.59 -30.07 47.94
C ILE A 111 58.23 -29.20 46.84
N LEU A 112 57.48 -28.15 46.45
CA LEU A 112 58.02 -26.78 46.51
C LEU A 112 56.88 -25.83 46.90
N PHE A 113 56.85 -25.52 48.19
CA PHE A 113 55.99 -24.54 48.85
C PHE A 113 56.49 -23.11 48.58
N ALA A 114 55.55 -22.17 48.63
CA ALA A 114 55.72 -20.79 49.10
C ALA A 114 56.43 -19.77 48.19
N ALA A 115 55.64 -19.03 47.40
CA ALA A 115 55.65 -17.57 47.41
C ALA A 115 54.41 -17.05 46.65
N CYS A 116 53.76 -16.01 47.20
CA CYS A 116 52.60 -15.27 46.67
C CYS A 116 51.22 -15.63 47.28
N VAL A 117 51.15 -15.71 48.60
CA VAL A 117 49.98 -15.20 49.33
C VAL A 117 50.26 -13.73 49.65
N GLY A 118 49.36 -12.83 49.24
CA GLY A 118 49.26 -11.50 49.84
C GLY A 118 49.42 -10.30 48.91
N VAL A 119 48.60 -10.16 47.87
CA VAL A 119 48.23 -8.84 47.35
C VAL A 119 46.72 -8.76 47.11
N ALA A 120 46.08 -8.09 48.06
CA ALA A 120 44.93 -7.22 47.90
C ALA A 120 43.71 -7.75 47.10
N LEU A 121 42.78 -8.30 47.86
CA LEU A 121 41.34 -8.22 47.61
C LEU A 121 40.91 -6.76 47.44
N ILE A 122 40.94 -6.25 46.22
CA ILE A 122 40.12 -5.12 45.79
C ILE A 122 39.42 -5.59 44.53
N SER A 123 38.35 -6.36 44.72
CA SER A 123 37.37 -6.53 43.64
C SER A 123 36.79 -5.15 43.38
N PRO A 124 36.95 -4.55 42.19
CA PRO A 124 36.07 -3.46 41.83
C PRO A 124 34.67 -4.08 41.87
N ALA A 125 33.82 -3.58 42.76
CA ALA A 125 32.40 -3.72 42.61
C ALA A 125 32.08 -3.11 41.26
N ALA A 126 32.17 -3.92 40.20
CA ALA A 126 31.62 -3.59 38.91
C ALA A 126 30.17 -3.29 39.22
N ALA A 127 29.80 -2.01 39.12
CA ALA A 127 28.42 -1.58 39.18
C ALA A 127 27.68 -2.47 38.18
N GLN A 128 27.00 -3.49 38.71
CA GLN A 128 26.04 -4.26 37.96
C GLN A 128 24.96 -3.24 37.66
N ALA A 129 25.09 -2.60 36.48
CA ALA A 129 24.00 -1.86 35.90
C ALA A 129 22.79 -2.79 36.02
N PRO A 130 21.69 -2.32 36.63
CA PRO A 130 20.52 -3.16 36.80
C PRO A 130 20.21 -3.79 35.44
N PRO A 131 19.90 -5.10 35.38
CA PRO A 131 19.59 -5.75 34.11
C PRO A 131 18.56 -4.87 33.42
N GLN A 132 18.94 -4.27 32.27
CA GLN A 132 17.99 -3.53 31.46
C GLN A 132 16.87 -4.51 31.19
N ALA A 133 15.71 -4.29 31.82
CA ALA A 133 14.51 -5.04 31.55
C ALA A 133 14.40 -5.08 30.03
N THR A 134 14.44 -6.28 29.45
CA THR A 134 14.36 -6.46 28.01
C THR A 134 13.08 -5.76 27.57
N ALA A 135 13.24 -4.59 26.97
CA ALA A 135 12.14 -3.76 26.54
C ALA A 135 11.24 -4.64 25.68
N ALA A 136 9.96 -4.75 26.03
CA ALA A 136 9.01 -5.54 25.25
C ALA A 136 9.11 -5.09 23.79
N GLU A 137 9.50 -6.00 22.91
CA GLU A 137 9.77 -5.68 21.51
C GLU A 137 8.45 -5.59 20.74
N TRP A 138 8.16 -4.41 20.20
CA TRP A 138 7.00 -4.20 19.35
C TRP A 138 7.29 -4.62 17.91
N LYS A 139 6.36 -5.38 17.33
CA LYS A 139 6.39 -5.80 15.94
C LYS A 139 5.72 -4.75 15.07
N LEU A 140 6.50 -4.10 14.21
CA LEU A 140 6.01 -3.15 13.21
C LEU A 140 5.95 -3.82 11.84
N SER A 141 4.76 -3.97 11.27
CA SER A 141 4.59 -4.50 9.91
C SER A 141 4.60 -3.40 8.86
N THR A 142 5.27 -3.66 7.73
CA THR A 142 5.09 -2.88 6.49
C THR A 142 4.94 -3.81 5.29
N ALA A 143 4.05 -3.48 4.36
CA ALA A 143 3.87 -4.27 3.13
C ALA A 143 5.09 -4.22 2.19
N LEU A 144 5.83 -3.11 2.20
CA LEU A 144 7.01 -2.91 1.36
C LEU A 144 8.28 -2.77 2.20
N GLY A 145 9.43 -3.02 1.55
CA GLY A 145 10.75 -2.89 2.17
C GLY A 145 11.24 -1.45 2.30
N PRO A 146 12.36 -1.20 3.00
CA PRO A 146 12.85 0.14 3.31
C PRO A 146 13.27 0.96 2.09
N ALA A 147 13.45 0.35 0.92
CA ALA A 147 13.69 1.07 -0.33
C ALA A 147 12.45 1.84 -0.83
N TYR A 148 11.26 1.48 -0.35
CA TYR A 148 9.99 2.14 -0.68
C TYR A 148 9.61 3.15 0.42
N PRO A 149 8.85 4.23 0.10
CA PRO A 149 8.40 5.20 1.10
C PRO A 149 7.74 4.57 2.33
N GLN A 150 6.83 3.61 2.14
CA GLN A 150 6.15 2.90 3.24
C GLN A 150 7.10 2.15 4.16
N GLY A 151 8.00 1.32 3.61
CA GLY A 151 8.95 0.59 4.45
C GLY A 151 9.94 1.52 5.14
N ARG A 152 10.38 2.59 4.46
CA ARG A 152 11.23 3.62 5.06
C ARG A 152 10.54 4.33 6.21
N ALA A 153 9.25 4.66 6.05
CA ALA A 153 8.43 5.27 7.08
C ALA A 153 8.38 4.43 8.35
N GLY A 154 8.19 3.11 8.22
CA GLY A 154 8.24 2.18 9.36
C GLY A 154 9.61 2.16 10.06
N VAL A 155 10.71 2.14 9.28
CA VAL A 155 12.08 2.22 9.82
C VAL A 155 12.32 3.53 10.57
N ILE A 156 11.92 4.66 9.99
CA ILE A 156 12.06 5.98 10.63
C ILE A 156 11.24 6.02 11.92
N TRP A 157 9.99 5.55 11.90
CA TRP A 157 9.12 5.56 13.07
C TRP A 157 9.66 4.72 14.22
N GLY A 158 10.05 3.47 13.95
CA GLY A 158 10.66 2.59 14.96
C GLY A 158 11.95 3.19 15.53
N ARG A 159 12.79 3.81 14.68
CA ARG A 159 13.99 4.52 15.11
C ARG A 159 13.67 5.69 16.05
N LEU A 160 12.72 6.56 15.67
CA LEU A 160 12.33 7.72 16.46
C LEU A 160 11.72 7.33 17.83
N ILE A 161 10.91 6.26 17.87
CA ILE A 161 10.39 5.71 19.14
C ILE A 161 11.56 5.30 20.06
N ARG A 162 12.52 4.54 19.52
CA ARG A 162 13.67 4.05 20.30
C ARG A 162 14.56 5.20 20.79
N GLU A 163 14.91 6.13 19.91
CA GLU A 163 15.78 7.27 20.24
C GLU A 163 15.13 8.17 21.32
N ARG A 164 13.86 8.53 21.15
CA ARG A 164 13.17 9.45 22.07
C ARG A 164 12.82 8.82 23.41
N SER A 165 12.63 7.51 23.45
CA SER A 165 12.34 6.79 24.70
C SER A 165 13.60 6.45 25.50
N GLY A 166 14.79 6.77 24.99
CA GLY A 166 16.06 6.36 25.58
C GLY A 166 16.26 4.84 25.55
N GLY A 167 15.68 4.16 24.55
CA GLY A 167 15.73 2.70 24.41
C GLY A 167 14.70 1.92 25.22
N ARG A 168 13.85 2.58 26.02
CA ARG A 168 12.79 1.91 26.80
C ARG A 168 11.72 1.24 25.93
N LEU A 169 11.45 1.82 24.76
CA LEU A 169 10.52 1.26 23.78
C LEU A 169 11.36 0.76 22.60
N ASN A 170 11.29 -0.55 22.31
CA ASN A 170 12.00 -1.15 21.20
C ASN A 170 11.02 -1.59 20.10
N VAL A 171 11.39 -1.35 18.84
CA VAL A 171 10.56 -1.65 17.67
C VAL A 171 11.37 -2.45 16.66
N ILE A 172 10.87 -3.61 16.28
CA ILE A 172 11.42 -4.43 15.20
C ILE A 172 10.51 -4.30 13.99
N VAL A 173 11.10 -3.90 12.85
CA VAL A 173 10.40 -3.73 11.58
C VAL A 173 10.44 -5.02 10.78
N PHE A 174 9.26 -5.50 10.39
CA PHE A 174 9.05 -6.69 9.57
C PHE A 174 8.47 -6.28 8.21
N PRO A 175 9.33 -6.08 7.19
CA PRO A 175 8.88 -5.67 5.87
C PRO A 175 8.25 -6.83 5.09
N GLY A 176 7.59 -6.51 3.97
CA GLY A 176 7.04 -7.48 3.03
C GLY A 176 5.74 -8.13 3.51
N ALA A 177 5.04 -7.53 4.49
CA ALA A 177 3.89 -8.12 5.17
C ALA A 177 4.18 -9.56 5.66
N THR A 178 5.42 -9.83 6.07
CA THR A 178 5.91 -11.18 6.41
C THR A 178 5.19 -11.78 7.61
N LEU A 179 4.71 -10.93 8.53
CA LEU A 179 3.92 -11.33 9.69
C LEU A 179 2.50 -11.77 9.34
N VAL A 180 2.04 -11.50 8.12
CA VAL A 180 0.66 -11.77 7.67
C VAL A 180 0.62 -12.50 6.33
N GLN A 181 1.53 -13.46 6.16
CA GLN A 181 1.60 -14.33 4.97
C GLN A 181 1.79 -13.56 3.66
N ARG A 182 2.49 -12.41 3.69
CA ARG A 182 2.76 -11.54 2.54
C ARG A 182 1.50 -10.97 1.88
N ASP A 183 0.42 -10.84 2.65
CA ASP A 183 -0.83 -10.21 2.23
C ASP A 183 -1.08 -8.90 3.01
N PRO A 184 -0.81 -7.73 2.40
CA PRO A 184 -1.01 -6.43 3.04
C PRO A 184 -2.44 -6.19 3.58
N ALA A 185 -3.45 -6.81 2.96
CA ALA A 185 -4.84 -6.65 3.42
C ALA A 185 -5.09 -7.29 4.79
N ARG A 186 -4.24 -8.21 5.22
CA ARG A 186 -4.32 -8.88 6.53
C ARG A 186 -3.61 -8.13 7.64
N GLU A 187 -2.80 -7.12 7.34
CA GLU A 187 -2.12 -6.31 8.37
C GLU A 187 -3.12 -5.64 9.29
N PHE A 188 -4.24 -5.11 8.76
CA PHE A 188 -5.27 -4.46 9.58
C PHE A 188 -5.87 -5.39 10.63
N GLY A 189 -6.27 -6.60 10.22
CA GLY A 189 -6.82 -7.61 11.14
C GLY A 189 -5.79 -8.05 12.17
N ALA A 190 -4.55 -8.31 11.75
CA ALA A 190 -3.47 -8.65 12.68
C ALA A 190 -3.17 -7.55 13.69
N LEU A 191 -3.27 -6.27 13.28
CA LEU A 191 -3.09 -5.13 14.17
C LEU A 191 -4.26 -4.98 15.14
N ARG A 192 -5.50 -5.16 14.67
CA ARG A 192 -6.70 -5.17 15.51
C ARG A 192 -6.62 -6.24 16.59
N ASP A 193 -6.25 -7.46 16.19
CA ASP A 193 -6.28 -8.64 17.05
C ASP A 193 -5.02 -8.74 17.94
N GLY A 194 -4.02 -7.89 17.72
CA GLY A 194 -2.80 -7.81 18.54
C GLY A 194 -1.72 -8.83 18.16
N ALA A 195 -1.81 -9.45 16.99
CA ALA A 195 -0.74 -10.30 16.44
C ALA A 195 0.47 -9.46 15.98
N ILE A 196 0.23 -8.20 15.60
CA ILE A 196 1.25 -7.17 15.37
C ILE A 196 0.91 -5.93 16.21
N ASP A 197 1.92 -5.20 16.65
CA ASP A 197 1.76 -4.08 17.59
C ASP A 197 1.60 -2.74 16.86
N LEU A 198 2.36 -2.58 15.77
CA LEU A 198 2.42 -1.37 14.95
C LEU A 198 2.30 -1.75 13.47
N ALA A 199 1.77 -0.84 12.66
CA ALA A 199 1.88 -0.94 11.22
C ALA A 199 1.93 0.43 10.54
N VAL A 200 2.60 0.48 9.39
CA VAL A 200 2.43 1.55 8.41
C VAL A 200 1.69 0.95 7.22
N GLY A 201 0.36 1.07 7.21
CA GLY A 201 -0.52 0.45 6.23
C GLY A 201 -0.82 1.34 5.05
N SER A 202 -1.10 0.74 3.89
CA SER A 202 -1.67 1.45 2.74
C SER A 202 -3.20 1.50 2.88
N ALA A 203 -3.79 2.67 2.68
CA ALA A 203 -5.24 2.86 2.73
C ALA A 203 -5.94 1.96 1.71
N THR A 204 -5.41 1.87 0.48
CA THR A 204 -5.96 0.98 -0.56
C THR A 204 -5.93 -0.49 -0.16
N SER A 205 -4.87 -0.93 0.52
CA SER A 205 -4.72 -2.32 0.97
C SER A 205 -5.65 -2.66 2.14
N TRP A 206 -5.91 -1.70 3.02
CA TRP A 206 -6.79 -1.88 4.19
C TRP A 206 -8.27 -1.65 3.88
N ALA A 207 -8.59 -1.20 2.67
CA ALA A 207 -9.94 -0.81 2.28
C ALA A 207 -10.96 -1.97 2.22
N ALA A 208 -10.49 -3.22 2.22
CA ALA A 208 -11.35 -4.39 2.36
C ALA A 208 -11.87 -4.58 3.80
N GLN A 209 -11.18 -4.01 4.79
CA GLN A 209 -11.54 -4.09 6.22
C GLN A 209 -12.24 -2.81 6.70
N VAL A 210 -11.93 -1.66 6.09
CA VAL A 210 -12.54 -0.36 6.38
C VAL A 210 -12.93 0.29 5.06
N VAL A 211 -14.20 0.17 4.69
CA VAL A 211 -14.68 0.50 3.34
C VAL A 211 -14.47 1.96 2.97
N GLU A 212 -14.53 2.86 3.96
CA GLU A 212 -14.34 4.29 3.80
C GLU A 212 -12.93 4.65 3.28
N LEU A 213 -11.93 3.79 3.52
CA LEU A 213 -10.57 4.01 3.00
C LEU A 213 -10.48 3.97 1.47
N ASN A 214 -11.47 3.36 0.79
CA ASN A 214 -11.58 3.41 -0.67
C ASN A 214 -11.75 4.86 -1.18
N LEU A 215 -12.20 5.79 -0.34
CA LEU A 215 -12.39 7.21 -0.70
C LEU A 215 -11.14 7.82 -1.33
N ILE A 216 -9.95 7.57 -0.76
CA ILE A 216 -8.68 8.16 -1.23
C ILE A 216 -8.35 7.69 -2.65
N ALA A 217 -8.78 6.48 -3.00
CA ALA A 217 -8.55 5.88 -4.30
C ALA A 217 -9.76 6.00 -5.24
N LEU A 218 -10.80 6.78 -4.91
CA LEU A 218 -11.93 6.96 -5.83
C LEU A 218 -11.43 7.53 -7.18
N PRO A 219 -11.88 6.99 -8.33
CA PRO A 219 -11.33 7.35 -9.64
C PRO A 219 -11.40 8.86 -9.92
N TRP A 220 -10.23 9.48 -10.07
CA TRP A 220 -10.00 10.90 -10.33
C TRP A 220 -10.61 11.88 -9.31
N LEU A 221 -10.96 11.43 -8.10
CA LEU A 221 -11.35 12.34 -7.01
C LEU A 221 -10.17 13.24 -6.60
N VAL A 222 -9.02 12.62 -6.34
CA VAL A 222 -7.79 13.33 -5.99
C VAL A 222 -7.08 13.78 -7.26
N ARG A 223 -6.92 15.09 -7.44
CA ARG A 223 -6.43 15.67 -8.71
C ARG A 223 -4.93 15.91 -8.72
N ASP A 224 -4.36 16.21 -7.56
CA ASP A 224 -2.96 16.57 -7.34
C ASP A 224 -2.58 16.37 -5.86
N PHE A 225 -1.31 16.62 -5.52
CA PHE A 225 -0.80 16.43 -4.17
C PHE A 225 -1.42 17.41 -3.15
N ASP A 226 -1.83 18.60 -3.56
CA ASP A 226 -2.46 19.56 -2.64
C ASP A 226 -3.88 19.08 -2.29
N ALA A 227 -4.63 18.55 -3.25
CA ALA A 227 -5.90 17.89 -3.00
C ALA A 227 -5.74 16.66 -2.08
N LEU A 228 -4.67 15.88 -2.24
CA LEU A 228 -4.37 14.76 -1.34
C LEU A 228 -4.12 15.25 0.10
N ASP A 229 -3.30 16.29 0.27
CA ASP A 229 -3.02 16.87 1.58
C ASP A 229 -4.30 17.38 2.27
N LEU A 230 -5.19 18.05 1.52
CA LEU A 230 -6.46 18.55 2.05
C LEU A 230 -7.34 17.41 2.61
N LEU A 231 -7.36 16.26 1.93
CA LEU A 231 -8.08 15.08 2.42
C LEU A 231 -7.44 14.47 3.67
N LEU A 232 -6.10 14.50 3.77
CA LEU A 232 -5.34 13.83 4.84
C LEU A 232 -5.14 14.68 6.10
N HIS A 233 -5.45 15.97 6.07
CA HIS A 233 -5.27 16.88 7.21
C HIS A 233 -6.54 17.64 7.64
N GLY A 234 -7.68 17.39 7.00
CA GLY A 234 -8.96 18.06 7.30
C GLY A 234 -10.04 17.17 7.92
N GLU A 235 -11.30 17.61 7.78
CA GLU A 235 -12.48 16.88 8.26
C GLU A 235 -12.55 15.44 7.72
N VAL A 236 -12.18 15.24 6.45
CA VAL A 236 -12.17 13.91 5.82
C VAL A 236 -11.23 12.96 6.56
N ALA A 237 -10.00 13.38 6.88
CA ALA A 237 -9.05 12.58 7.64
C ALA A 237 -9.58 12.22 9.03
N MET A 238 -10.29 13.14 9.70
CA MET A 238 -10.93 12.85 10.98
C MET A 238 -11.99 11.77 10.86
N ARG A 239 -12.84 11.84 9.82
CA ARG A 239 -13.90 10.84 9.57
C ARG A 239 -13.33 9.48 9.19
N LEU A 240 -12.30 9.44 8.34
CA LEU A 240 -11.57 8.22 8.01
C LEU A 240 -10.89 7.60 9.24
N SER A 241 -10.27 8.43 10.08
CA SER A 241 -9.65 7.98 11.33
C SER A 241 -10.69 7.44 12.32
N ALA A 242 -11.87 8.04 12.38
CA ALA A 242 -12.98 7.53 13.19
C ALA A 242 -13.48 6.17 12.70
N ALA A 243 -13.59 5.96 11.37
CA ALA A 243 -13.95 4.67 10.79
C ALA A 243 -12.90 3.59 11.12
N VAL A 244 -11.61 3.91 10.99
CA VAL A 244 -10.51 3.01 11.39
C VAL A 244 -10.58 2.66 12.88
N LEU A 245 -10.82 3.66 13.73
CA LEU A 245 -10.96 3.48 15.17
C LEU A 245 -12.16 2.59 15.53
N ALA A 246 -13.30 2.81 14.88
CA ALA A 246 -14.50 1.99 15.05
C ALA A 246 -14.26 0.53 14.62
N ALA A 247 -13.45 0.33 13.59
CA ALA A 247 -13.01 -0.99 13.14
C ALA A 247 -11.94 -1.65 14.05
N GLY A 248 -11.51 -0.98 15.13
CA GLY A 248 -10.72 -1.58 16.22
C GLY A 248 -9.22 -1.29 16.19
N VAL A 249 -8.74 -0.46 15.26
CA VAL A 249 -7.33 -0.07 15.14
C VAL A 249 -7.17 1.41 15.51
N LEU A 250 -6.12 1.79 16.24
CA LEU A 250 -5.91 3.21 16.58
C LEU A 250 -5.05 3.90 15.50
N PRO A 251 -5.60 4.84 14.71
CA PRO A 251 -4.83 5.65 13.78
C PRO A 251 -4.03 6.73 14.53
N LEU A 252 -2.80 7.00 14.09
CA LEU A 252 -1.92 8.01 14.71
C LEU A 252 -1.56 9.14 13.75
N ALA A 253 -1.18 8.82 12.51
CA ALA A 253 -0.77 9.81 11.52
C ALA A 253 -1.03 9.35 10.09
N TRP A 254 -1.40 10.30 9.23
CA TRP A 254 -1.55 10.11 7.79
C TRP A 254 -0.36 10.68 7.02
N THR A 255 -0.02 10.07 5.90
CA THR A 255 0.97 10.58 4.93
C THR A 255 0.53 10.23 3.51
N GLY A 256 0.72 11.14 2.55
CA GLY A 256 0.45 10.83 1.16
C GLY A 256 1.53 9.92 0.56
N ASP A 257 1.16 8.76 0.01
CA ASP A 257 2.07 7.90 -0.77
C ASP A 257 2.15 8.36 -2.24
N GLY A 258 1.13 9.09 -2.69
CA GLY A 258 1.07 9.73 -3.99
C GLY A 258 0.12 9.03 -4.96
N PHE A 259 0.40 9.19 -6.25
CA PHE A 259 -0.45 8.71 -7.32
C PHE A 259 -0.02 7.33 -7.83
N ARG A 260 -1.02 6.61 -8.31
CA ARG A 260 -0.87 5.29 -8.88
C ARG A 260 -1.17 5.34 -10.39
N GLU A 261 -0.28 4.71 -11.15
CA GLU A 261 -0.15 4.85 -12.59
C GLU A 261 -0.15 3.47 -13.27
N LEU A 262 -0.35 3.44 -14.59
CA LEU A 262 -0.32 2.19 -15.35
C LEU A 262 1.06 1.96 -15.97
N ALA A 263 1.74 0.93 -15.51
CA ALA A 263 2.99 0.44 -16.08
C ALA A 263 2.71 -0.79 -16.95
N THR A 264 2.90 -0.69 -18.25
CA THR A 264 2.43 -1.69 -19.23
C THR A 264 3.52 -2.01 -20.26
N ARG A 265 3.37 -3.15 -20.97
CA ARG A 265 4.26 -3.51 -22.09
C ARG A 265 4.03 -2.68 -23.34
N ARG A 266 2.78 -2.33 -23.60
CA ARG A 266 2.34 -1.56 -24.77
C ARG A 266 1.75 -0.24 -24.33
N GLU A 267 1.66 0.71 -25.24
CA GLU A 267 1.08 2.01 -24.94
C GLU A 267 -0.43 1.92 -24.66
N VAL A 268 -0.91 2.78 -23.77
CA VAL A 268 -2.33 2.95 -23.41
C VAL A 268 -2.62 4.44 -23.48
N GLN A 269 -3.61 4.84 -24.29
CA GLN A 269 -4.04 6.24 -24.44
C GLN A 269 -5.55 6.42 -24.29
N LEU A 270 -6.32 5.34 -24.50
CA LEU A 270 -7.77 5.29 -24.47
C LEU A 270 -8.25 4.09 -23.65
N PRO A 271 -9.48 4.12 -23.10
CA PRO A 271 -10.04 2.97 -22.38
C PRO A 271 -10.01 1.66 -23.19
N ALA A 272 -10.25 1.74 -24.50
CA ALA A 272 -10.22 0.57 -25.39
C ALA A 272 -8.86 -0.16 -25.40
N ASP A 273 -7.76 0.54 -25.13
CA ASP A 273 -6.41 -0.04 -25.09
C ASP A 273 -6.20 -0.95 -23.86
N LEU A 274 -7.08 -0.86 -22.86
CA LEU A 274 -7.06 -1.74 -21.69
C LEU A 274 -7.77 -3.07 -21.94
N THR A 275 -8.55 -3.18 -23.02
CA THR A 275 -9.35 -4.38 -23.32
C THR A 275 -8.48 -5.62 -23.36
N GLY A 276 -8.79 -6.59 -22.49
CA GLY A 276 -8.12 -7.88 -22.42
C GLY A 276 -6.73 -7.87 -21.79
N LEU A 277 -6.19 -6.72 -21.37
CA LEU A 277 -4.89 -6.66 -20.71
C LEU A 277 -4.95 -7.31 -19.33
N SER A 278 -4.07 -8.28 -19.08
CA SER A 278 -3.87 -8.87 -17.76
C SER A 278 -3.06 -7.91 -16.88
N LEU A 279 -3.71 -7.19 -15.97
CA LEU A 279 -3.07 -6.15 -15.17
C LEU A 279 -3.00 -6.55 -13.70
N ARG A 280 -1.82 -6.50 -13.08
CA ARG A 280 -1.74 -6.67 -11.63
C ARG A 280 -2.30 -5.45 -10.92
N VAL A 281 -3.08 -5.69 -9.86
CA VAL A 281 -3.49 -4.70 -8.86
C VAL A 281 -3.05 -5.14 -7.46
N PRO A 282 -2.75 -4.22 -6.53
CA PRO A 282 -2.67 -4.57 -5.12
C PRO A 282 -4.04 -5.01 -4.62
N SER A 283 -4.09 -5.60 -3.42
CA SER A 283 -5.33 -6.04 -2.76
C SER A 283 -6.27 -4.87 -2.48
N SER A 284 -7.03 -4.44 -3.49
CA SER A 284 -7.99 -3.34 -3.43
C SER A 284 -9.20 -3.66 -4.31
N PRO A 285 -10.40 -3.83 -3.71
CA PRO A 285 -11.62 -4.08 -4.47
C PRO A 285 -11.95 -2.97 -5.47
N LEU A 286 -11.74 -1.72 -5.08
CA LEU A 286 -12.03 -0.56 -5.94
C LEU A 286 -11.12 -0.53 -7.17
N LEU A 287 -9.80 -0.70 -7.01
CA LEU A 287 -8.87 -0.68 -8.14
C LEU A 287 -9.17 -1.82 -9.14
N LEU A 288 -9.52 -2.99 -8.61
CA LEU A 288 -9.95 -4.14 -9.40
C LEU A 288 -11.22 -3.81 -10.20
N GLU A 289 -12.26 -3.31 -9.54
CA GLU A 289 -13.51 -2.96 -10.23
C GLU A 289 -13.32 -1.83 -11.26
N THR A 290 -12.48 -0.82 -10.97
CA THR A 290 -12.16 0.25 -11.92
C THR A 290 -11.52 -0.31 -13.20
N LEU A 291 -10.47 -1.13 -13.08
CA LEU A 291 -9.81 -1.68 -14.26
C LEU A 291 -10.69 -2.68 -15.02
N GLN A 292 -11.50 -3.46 -14.32
CA GLN A 292 -12.46 -4.36 -14.94
C GLN A 292 -13.53 -3.60 -15.73
N ALA A 293 -14.06 -2.49 -15.19
CA ALA A 293 -15.01 -1.63 -15.90
C ALA A 293 -14.40 -0.96 -17.15
N LEU A 294 -13.09 -0.75 -17.14
CA LEU A 294 -12.33 -0.26 -18.29
C LEU A 294 -11.94 -1.37 -19.29
N GLY A 295 -12.40 -2.61 -19.09
CA GLY A 295 -12.21 -3.74 -20.00
C GLY A 295 -10.93 -4.56 -19.79
N ALA A 296 -10.11 -4.23 -18.79
CA ALA A 296 -8.95 -5.05 -18.43
C ALA A 296 -9.35 -6.35 -17.70
N THR A 297 -8.39 -7.25 -17.58
CA THR A 297 -8.48 -8.47 -16.75
C THR A 297 -7.57 -8.29 -15.54
N PRO A 298 -8.01 -7.58 -14.48
CA PRO A 298 -7.17 -7.33 -13.32
C PRO A 298 -6.94 -8.61 -12.49
N VAL A 299 -5.72 -8.78 -11.98
CA VAL A 299 -5.32 -9.89 -11.09
C VAL A 299 -4.75 -9.32 -9.79
N SER A 300 -5.39 -9.62 -8.67
CA SER A 300 -4.91 -9.17 -7.36
C SER A 300 -3.78 -10.05 -6.83
N MET A 301 -2.62 -9.46 -6.55
CA MET A 301 -1.49 -10.13 -5.90
C MET A 301 -0.53 -9.13 -5.22
N ASN A 302 0.30 -9.60 -4.29
CA ASN A 302 1.33 -8.76 -3.68
C ASN A 302 2.45 -8.40 -4.69
N ALA A 303 3.27 -7.40 -4.35
CA ALA A 303 4.32 -6.91 -5.24
C ALA A 303 5.43 -7.94 -5.53
N ALA A 304 5.73 -8.84 -4.58
CA ALA A 304 6.76 -9.86 -4.76
C ALA A 304 6.33 -10.94 -5.77
N ASP A 305 5.07 -11.36 -5.68
CA ASP A 305 4.46 -12.30 -6.62
C ASP A 305 4.29 -11.64 -8.00
N ALA A 306 3.92 -10.36 -8.05
CA ALA A 306 3.84 -9.57 -9.28
C ALA A 306 5.17 -9.56 -10.05
N LEU A 307 6.29 -9.29 -9.37
CA LEU A 307 7.63 -9.36 -10.00
C LEU A 307 7.94 -10.74 -10.58
N THR A 308 7.50 -11.81 -9.92
CA THR A 308 7.68 -13.18 -10.42
C THR A 308 6.78 -13.46 -11.62
N ALA A 309 5.52 -13.06 -11.57
CA ALA A 309 4.55 -13.18 -12.65
C ALA A 309 4.96 -12.37 -13.89
N GLN A 310 5.51 -11.16 -13.67
CA GLN A 310 6.07 -10.30 -14.72
C GLN A 310 7.23 -10.98 -15.43
N ARG A 311 8.22 -11.51 -14.68
CA ARG A 311 9.37 -12.23 -15.26
C ARG A 311 8.96 -13.46 -16.08
N ARG A 312 7.85 -14.10 -15.71
CA ARG A 312 7.26 -15.23 -16.45
C ARG A 312 6.42 -14.80 -17.66
N GLY A 313 6.19 -13.50 -17.86
CA GLY A 313 5.40 -12.98 -18.97
C GLY A 313 3.88 -13.15 -18.81
N THR A 314 3.38 -13.44 -17.61
CA THR A 314 1.96 -13.76 -17.36
C THR A 314 1.04 -12.56 -17.13
N LEU A 315 1.62 -11.36 -17.02
CA LEU A 315 0.92 -10.09 -16.81
C LEU A 315 1.34 -9.12 -17.91
N ASP A 316 0.42 -8.35 -18.49
CA ASP A 316 0.70 -7.33 -19.50
C ASP A 316 1.09 -5.96 -18.90
N GLY A 317 0.86 -5.80 -17.60
CA GLY A 317 1.21 -4.61 -16.86
C GLY A 317 0.79 -4.69 -15.40
N GLU A 318 0.91 -3.56 -14.73
CA GLU A 318 0.58 -3.37 -13.33
C GLU A 318 0.10 -1.94 -13.08
N GLU A 319 -0.86 -1.82 -12.18
CA GLU A 319 -1.21 -0.56 -11.53
C GLU A 319 -0.30 -0.38 -10.30
N ILE A 320 0.54 0.67 -10.32
CA ILE A 320 1.69 0.84 -9.43
C ILE A 320 1.89 2.31 -9.04
N SER A 321 2.34 2.59 -7.81
CA SER A 321 2.73 3.97 -7.46
C SER A 321 4.01 4.39 -8.17
N VAL A 322 4.15 5.68 -8.46
CA VAL A 322 5.34 6.22 -9.16
C VAL A 322 6.63 5.88 -8.39
N ALA A 323 6.61 6.04 -7.06
CA ALA A 323 7.73 5.67 -6.21
C ALA A 323 8.08 4.18 -6.30
N ALA A 324 7.08 3.28 -6.30
CA ALA A 324 7.31 1.85 -6.42
C ALA A 324 7.82 1.47 -7.83
N TYR A 325 7.36 2.13 -8.88
CA TYR A 325 7.85 1.93 -10.25
C TYR A 325 9.36 2.22 -10.36
N GLY A 326 9.82 3.33 -9.77
CA GLY A 326 11.24 3.68 -9.71
C GLY A 326 12.07 2.69 -8.88
N THR A 327 11.59 2.33 -7.68
CA THR A 327 12.33 1.43 -6.78
C THR A 327 12.41 0.00 -7.30
N SER A 328 11.34 -0.52 -7.88
CA SER A 328 11.27 -1.90 -8.39
C SER A 328 11.89 -2.07 -9.78
N ARG A 329 12.04 -0.96 -10.52
CA ARG A 329 12.61 -0.93 -11.87
C ARG A 329 11.91 -1.85 -12.86
N VAL A 330 10.58 -2.02 -12.75
CA VAL A 330 9.79 -2.93 -13.60
C VAL A 330 9.88 -2.62 -15.10
N TYR A 331 10.29 -1.41 -15.49
CA TYR A 331 10.62 -1.06 -16.88
C TYR A 331 11.75 -1.91 -17.46
N THR A 332 12.72 -2.33 -16.66
CA THR A 332 13.81 -3.22 -17.10
C THR A 332 13.33 -4.63 -17.45
N ALA A 333 12.16 -5.03 -16.93
CA ALA A 333 11.51 -6.30 -17.18
C ALA A 333 10.29 -6.17 -18.13
N GLY A 334 10.26 -5.08 -18.93
CA GLY A 334 9.36 -4.91 -20.06
C GLY A 334 8.11 -4.06 -19.79
N PHE A 335 7.79 -3.70 -18.54
CA PHE A 335 6.70 -2.74 -18.25
C PHE A 335 7.19 -1.30 -18.44
N ALA A 336 7.69 -1.02 -19.64
CA ALA A 336 8.40 0.22 -19.93
C ALA A 336 7.45 1.37 -20.33
N ARG A 337 6.17 1.12 -20.58
CA ARG A 337 5.20 2.18 -20.92
C ARG A 337 4.48 2.61 -19.65
N LEU A 338 4.88 3.75 -19.09
CA LEU A 338 4.25 4.33 -17.92
C LEU A 338 3.26 5.41 -18.37
N LEU A 339 1.97 5.12 -18.25
CA LEU A 339 0.92 6.12 -18.42
C LEU A 339 0.64 6.80 -17.08
N VAL A 340 1.02 8.06 -16.98
CA VAL A 340 0.67 8.95 -15.87
C VAL A 340 -0.76 9.44 -16.09
N TRP A 341 -1.73 8.64 -15.63
CA TRP A 341 -3.17 8.89 -15.75
C TRP A 341 -3.79 9.51 -14.49
N GLN A 342 -3.10 9.41 -13.35
CA GLN A 342 -3.52 9.91 -12.04
C GLN A 342 -4.98 9.55 -11.71
N ALA A 343 -5.37 8.29 -11.96
CA ALA A 343 -6.72 7.82 -11.67
C ALA A 343 -6.93 7.59 -10.18
N HIS A 344 -5.91 7.13 -9.46
CA HIS A 344 -6.02 6.78 -8.06
C HIS A 344 -4.87 7.40 -7.27
N ALA A 345 -5.16 7.80 -6.04
CA ALA A 345 -4.14 8.14 -5.05
C ALA A 345 -4.09 7.05 -3.97
N ASP A 346 -2.99 7.02 -3.23
CA ASP A 346 -2.86 6.22 -2.02
C ASP A 346 -2.31 7.08 -0.88
N ALA A 347 -2.65 6.67 0.33
CA ALA A 347 -2.13 7.26 1.56
C ALA A 347 -1.69 6.15 2.50
N LEU A 348 -0.69 6.44 3.32
CA LEU A 348 -0.27 5.54 4.38
C LEU A 348 -0.81 6.00 5.72
N LEU A 349 -1.15 5.03 6.55
CA LEU A 349 -1.63 5.22 7.91
C LEU A 349 -0.68 4.56 8.89
N PHE A 350 -0.12 5.36 9.79
CA PHE A 350 0.60 4.90 10.96
C PHE A 350 -0.43 4.53 12.01
N ALA A 351 -0.42 3.28 12.46
CA ALA A 351 -1.41 2.79 13.39
C ALA A 351 -0.80 1.87 14.45
N ILE A 352 -1.46 1.81 15.60
CA ILE A 352 -1.05 1.01 16.76
C ILE A 352 -2.24 0.17 17.24
N ASN A 353 -1.94 -1.03 17.75
CA ASN A 353 -2.92 -1.85 18.43
C ASN A 353 -3.46 -1.12 19.69
N ARG A 354 -4.78 -1.18 19.92
CA ARG A 354 -5.42 -0.48 21.04
C ARG A 354 -4.93 -0.94 22.41
N ALA A 355 -4.70 -2.24 22.60
CA ALA A 355 -4.22 -2.77 23.88
C ALA A 355 -2.78 -2.31 24.17
N VAL A 356 -1.92 -2.24 23.14
CA VAL A 356 -0.56 -1.67 23.26
C VAL A 356 -0.65 -0.21 23.66
N TRP A 357 -1.46 0.59 22.96
CA TRP A 357 -1.66 2.01 23.28
C TRP A 357 -2.17 2.24 24.70
N ASN A 358 -3.13 1.43 25.14
CA ASN A 358 -3.74 1.56 26.47
C ASN A 358 -2.76 1.29 27.62
N ARG A 359 -1.71 0.49 27.38
CA ARG A 359 -0.65 0.21 28.36
C ARG A 359 0.40 1.31 28.46
N LEU A 360 0.44 2.23 27.52
CA LEU A 360 1.42 3.32 27.53
C LEU A 360 1.08 4.39 28.58
N SER A 361 2.14 4.94 29.18
CA SER A 361 2.05 6.17 29.97
C SER A 361 1.63 7.35 29.08
N GLY A 362 1.11 8.42 29.68
CA GLY A 362 0.76 9.63 28.92
C GLY A 362 1.95 10.20 28.14
N ALA A 363 3.14 10.20 28.75
CA ALA A 363 4.38 10.65 28.10
C ALA A 363 4.77 9.75 26.92
N ASP A 364 4.67 8.43 27.06
CA ASP A 364 5.02 7.50 25.99
C ASP A 364 3.98 7.53 24.84
N ARG A 365 2.70 7.79 25.14
CA ARG A 365 1.68 8.01 24.10
C ARG A 365 2.01 9.22 23.25
N GLU A 366 2.32 10.36 23.87
CA GLU A 366 2.68 11.58 23.15
C GLU A 366 3.95 11.39 22.33
N LEU A 367 4.95 10.71 22.91
CA LEU A 367 6.20 10.37 22.22
C LEU A 367 5.96 9.53 20.97
N VAL A 368 5.18 8.45 21.08
CA VAL A 368 4.88 7.54 19.96
C VAL A 368 4.07 8.25 18.87
N LEU A 369 3.10 9.08 19.27
CA LEU A 369 2.30 9.89 18.35
C LEU A 369 3.15 10.92 17.61
N GLN A 370 4.01 11.67 18.31
CA GLN A 370 4.87 12.65 17.68
C GLN A 370 5.91 11.98 16.78
N ALA A 371 6.44 10.82 17.17
CA ALA A 371 7.32 10.02 16.32
C ALA A 371 6.60 9.56 15.02
N ALA A 372 5.31 9.20 15.09
CA ALA A 372 4.51 8.85 13.92
C ALA A 372 4.32 10.06 12.99
N ARG A 373 3.99 11.23 13.54
CA ARG A 373 3.82 12.48 12.78
C ARG A 373 5.10 12.89 12.05
N ASP A 374 6.25 12.84 12.73
CA ASP A 374 7.53 13.22 12.13
C ASP A 374 7.99 12.21 11.07
N ALA A 375 7.75 10.91 11.29
CA ALA A 375 7.98 9.88 10.29
C ALA A 375 7.06 10.06 9.08
N ALA A 376 5.79 10.41 9.30
CA ALA A 376 4.81 10.69 8.25
C ALA A 376 5.23 11.86 7.36
N GLN A 377 5.70 12.96 7.95
CA GLN A 377 6.22 14.11 7.20
C GLN A 377 7.45 13.75 6.35
N GLN A 378 8.40 13.00 6.90
CA GLN A 378 9.56 12.52 6.14
C GLN A 378 9.16 11.58 5.00
N ALA A 379 8.17 10.72 5.24
CA ALA A 379 7.62 9.83 4.22
C ALA A 379 6.93 10.60 3.09
N THR A 380 6.16 11.66 3.39
CA THR A 380 5.54 12.52 2.38
C THR A 380 6.60 13.17 1.50
N ALA A 381 7.64 13.75 2.10
CA ALA A 381 8.73 14.39 1.35
C ALA A 381 9.44 13.39 0.43
N MET A 382 9.65 12.15 0.90
CA MET A 382 10.23 11.08 0.10
C MET A 382 9.33 10.66 -1.06
N ALA A 383 8.05 10.42 -0.80
CA ALA A 383 7.08 10.03 -1.82
C ALA A 383 6.98 11.08 -2.94
N ARG A 384 6.94 12.37 -2.57
CA ARG A 384 6.94 13.48 -3.53
C ARG A 384 8.21 13.52 -4.37
N LYS A 385 9.38 13.43 -3.74
CA LYS A 385 10.66 13.43 -4.44
C LYS A 385 10.79 12.25 -5.42
N LEU A 386 10.27 11.08 -5.06
CA LEU A 386 10.29 9.90 -5.93
C LEU A 386 9.22 9.92 -7.03
N SER A 387 8.35 10.93 -7.05
CA SER A 387 7.23 11.05 -7.99
C SER A 387 7.24 12.36 -8.78
N ASP A 388 8.26 13.20 -8.61
CA ASP A 388 8.33 14.49 -9.27
C ASP A 388 8.77 14.38 -10.74
N THR A 389 8.81 15.53 -11.43
CA THR A 389 9.21 15.60 -12.84
C THR A 389 10.63 15.07 -13.07
N ALA A 390 11.56 15.25 -12.11
CA ALA A 390 12.92 14.75 -12.25
C ALA A 390 12.97 13.22 -12.13
N ALA A 391 12.18 12.63 -11.23
CA ALA A 391 12.03 11.18 -11.12
C ALA A 391 11.45 10.57 -12.42
N LEU A 392 10.40 11.18 -12.99
CA LEU A 392 9.82 10.73 -14.26
C LEU A 392 10.79 10.85 -15.44
N ALA A 393 11.58 11.93 -15.49
CA ALA A 393 12.64 12.11 -16.48
C ALA A 393 13.72 11.03 -16.32
N GLU A 394 14.07 10.67 -15.08
CA GLU A 394 15.02 9.60 -14.81
C GLU A 394 14.54 8.25 -15.31
N PHE A 395 13.27 7.90 -15.11
CA PHE A 395 12.72 6.67 -15.66
C PHE A 395 12.84 6.64 -17.18
N SER A 396 12.59 7.78 -17.84
CA SER A 396 12.77 7.91 -19.28
C SER A 396 14.22 7.67 -19.72
N ARG A 397 15.20 8.24 -18.99
CA ARG A 397 16.63 7.99 -19.24
C ARG A 397 17.01 6.52 -19.06
N GLN A 398 16.31 5.79 -18.19
CA GLN A 398 16.54 4.38 -17.94
C GLN A 398 15.70 3.44 -18.84
N GLY A 399 15.09 3.97 -19.90
CA GLY A 399 14.42 3.18 -20.94
C GLY A 399 12.91 3.07 -20.78
N ALA A 400 12.29 3.76 -19.83
CA ALA A 400 10.84 3.90 -19.81
C ALA A 400 10.37 4.91 -20.88
N THR A 401 9.12 4.79 -21.30
CA THR A 401 8.39 5.83 -22.01
C THR A 401 7.29 6.31 -21.10
N VAL A 402 7.45 7.53 -20.60
CA VAL A 402 6.47 8.18 -19.74
C VAL A 402 5.52 8.99 -20.61
N THR A 403 4.24 8.66 -20.55
CA THR A 403 3.16 9.38 -21.25
C THR A 403 2.19 9.97 -20.24
N ARG A 404 1.42 10.97 -20.66
CA ARG A 404 0.38 11.62 -19.84
C ARG A 404 -0.91 11.66 -20.63
N LEU A 405 -2.04 11.50 -19.95
CA LEU A 405 -3.33 11.72 -20.58
C LEU A 405 -3.51 13.20 -20.93
N THR A 406 -4.00 13.44 -22.15
CA THR A 406 -4.57 14.76 -22.49
C THR A 406 -5.85 14.99 -21.67
N PRO A 407 -6.33 16.24 -21.53
CA PRO A 407 -7.59 16.51 -20.84
C PRO A 407 -8.77 15.72 -21.42
N SER A 408 -8.84 15.57 -22.76
CA SER A 408 -9.87 14.78 -23.44
C SER A 408 -9.67 13.28 -23.23
N GLY A 409 -8.43 12.79 -23.22
CA GLY A 409 -8.11 11.41 -22.85
C GLY A 409 -8.59 11.10 -21.43
N LYS A 410 -8.25 11.95 -20.46
CA LYS A 410 -8.68 11.82 -19.07
C LYS A 410 -10.21 11.83 -18.93
N GLN A 411 -10.91 12.64 -19.72
CA GLN A 411 -12.38 12.64 -19.73
C GLN A 411 -12.95 11.30 -20.20
N ARG A 412 -12.43 10.72 -21.29
CA ARG A 412 -12.88 9.41 -21.78
C ARG A 412 -12.75 8.30 -20.74
N PHE A 413 -11.65 8.32 -19.97
CA PHE A 413 -11.46 7.38 -18.87
C PHE A 413 -12.45 7.63 -17.71
N ARG A 414 -12.68 8.90 -17.34
CA ARG A 414 -13.68 9.26 -16.32
C ARG A 414 -15.08 8.80 -16.71
N ASP A 415 -15.47 9.00 -17.96
CA ASP A 415 -16.79 8.62 -18.47
C ASP A 415 -16.96 7.09 -18.42
N ALA A 416 -15.94 6.35 -18.86
CA ALA A 416 -15.95 4.89 -18.83
C ALA A 416 -15.96 4.30 -17.40
N ALA A 417 -15.39 5.01 -16.42
CA ALA A 417 -15.36 4.61 -15.02
C ALA A 417 -16.51 5.20 -14.18
N ARG A 418 -17.43 5.98 -14.76
CA ARG A 418 -18.45 6.73 -13.98
C ARG A 418 -19.33 5.82 -13.15
N THR A 419 -19.74 4.68 -13.69
CA THR A 419 -20.57 3.70 -12.98
C THR A 419 -19.86 3.11 -11.77
N VAL A 420 -18.53 2.92 -11.84
CA VAL A 420 -17.70 2.50 -10.70
C VAL A 420 -17.65 3.60 -9.66
N TYR A 421 -17.41 4.85 -10.07
CA TYR A 421 -17.41 6.00 -9.16
C TYR A 421 -18.74 6.09 -8.40
N ASP A 422 -19.87 6.08 -9.10
CA ASP A 422 -21.21 6.23 -8.50
C ASP A 422 -21.50 5.10 -7.50
N ARG A 423 -21.22 3.85 -7.89
CA ARG A 423 -21.40 2.68 -7.04
C ARG A 423 -20.53 2.77 -5.79
N TRP A 424 -19.24 3.04 -5.94
CA TRP A 424 -18.34 3.13 -4.80
C TRP A 424 -18.64 4.34 -3.92
N ALA A 425 -19.11 5.45 -4.48
CA ALA A 425 -19.54 6.60 -3.68
C ALA A 425 -20.74 6.27 -2.79
N ALA A 426 -21.67 5.43 -3.28
CA ALA A 426 -22.76 4.91 -2.46
C ALA A 426 -22.26 3.94 -1.37
N ILE A 427 -21.32 3.04 -1.70
CA ILE A 427 -20.75 2.07 -0.77
C ILE A 427 -19.93 2.74 0.36
N ILE A 428 -19.11 3.73 0.01
CA ILE A 428 -18.28 4.52 0.95
C ILE A 428 -19.16 5.41 1.84
N GLY A 429 -20.32 5.82 1.35
CA GLY A 429 -21.22 6.75 2.00
C GLY A 429 -21.16 8.13 1.34
N SER A 430 -22.27 8.52 0.71
CA SER A 430 -22.36 9.73 -0.10
C SER A 430 -22.02 11.02 0.66
N ASP A 431 -22.30 11.06 1.98
CA ASP A 431 -21.93 12.20 2.82
C ASP A 431 -20.41 12.37 2.98
N LEU A 432 -19.67 11.26 3.04
CA LEU A 432 -18.22 11.30 3.11
C LEU A 432 -17.63 11.71 1.76
N VAL A 433 -18.17 11.16 0.67
CA VAL A 433 -17.75 11.52 -0.68
C VAL A 433 -18.00 12.98 -0.98
N ARG A 434 -19.19 13.53 -0.67
CA ARG A 434 -19.49 14.96 -0.87
C ARG A 434 -18.56 15.88 -0.08
N ALA A 435 -18.24 15.51 1.16
CA ALA A 435 -17.28 16.28 1.96
C ALA A 435 -15.88 16.26 1.30
N ALA A 436 -15.46 15.11 0.77
CA ALA A 436 -14.20 14.98 0.06
C ALA A 436 -14.19 15.76 -1.27
N GLU A 437 -15.25 15.67 -2.08
CA GLU A 437 -15.42 16.45 -3.31
C GLU A 437 -15.34 17.96 -3.02
N ALA A 438 -16.01 18.44 -1.97
CA ALA A 438 -15.94 19.83 -1.55
C ALA A 438 -14.52 20.23 -1.11
N ALA A 439 -13.85 19.38 -0.32
CA ALA A 439 -12.49 19.63 0.14
C ALA A 439 -11.50 19.74 -1.03
N VAL A 440 -11.55 18.81 -2.00
CA VAL A 440 -10.61 18.83 -3.15
C VAL A 440 -10.96 19.87 -4.20
N ALA A 441 -12.20 20.38 -4.23
CA ALA A 441 -12.63 21.46 -5.13
C ALA A 441 -12.20 22.85 -4.63
N ALA A 442 -11.98 23.02 -3.32
CA ALA A 442 -11.57 24.28 -2.75
C ALA A 442 -10.20 24.73 -3.32
N PRO A 443 -10.02 26.03 -3.65
CA PRO A 443 -8.71 26.54 -4.01
C PRO A 443 -7.74 26.36 -2.82
N PRO A 444 -6.44 26.08 -3.09
CA PRO A 444 -5.47 25.90 -2.02
C PRO A 444 -5.47 27.13 -1.11
N GLN A 445 -5.74 26.93 0.18
CA GLN A 445 -5.64 28.01 1.16
C GLN A 445 -4.17 28.45 1.19
N GLY A 446 -3.93 29.72 0.87
CA GLY A 446 -2.59 30.29 0.68
C GLY A 446 -1.63 29.88 1.79
N LYS A 447 -0.52 29.26 1.41
CA LYS A 447 0.61 28.96 2.29
C LYS A 447 1.38 30.22 2.60
#